data_AF-A0A5B9QXU1-F1
#
_entry.id   AF-A0A5B9QXU1-F1
#
_cell.length_a   1.000
_cell.length_b   1.000
_cell.length_c   1.000
_cell.angle_alpha   90.00
_cell.angle_beta   90.00
_cell.angle_gamma   90.00
#
_symmetry.space_group_name_H-M   'P 1'
#
loop_
_entity.id
_entity.type
_entity.pdbx_description
1 polymer ?
#
loop_
_entity_poly.entity_id
_entity_poly.type
_entity_poly.pdbx_seq_one_letter_code
_entity_poly.pdbx_strand_id
1 'polypeptide(L)'
;MNRLTTSLALATLVVSTSAVSMLVCPPQLSADEPARTAAQAATQPVAEPQTMSFWMGKKLDHSQGILRALAESDFEAIAEHARQLQRLNKVEGFVRRRNPDYTAHLQYFARISKELTQQAEQENIEGTTLAFNQLTVSCVRCHQTLRQHDQQPDLSKPAAAK
;
A
#
# COMPACT_ATOMS: atom_id res chain seq x y z
N MET A 1 -57.61 23.33 37.21
CA MET A 1 -58.36 22.18 36.64
C MET A 1 -57.35 21.40 35.78
N ASN A 2 -56.64 20.39 36.33
CA ASN A 2 -56.92 18.93 36.24
C ASN A 2 -57.01 18.45 34.77
N ARG A 3 -56.24 17.51 34.20
CA ARG A 3 -55.57 16.25 34.64
C ARG A 3 -54.41 15.92 33.66
N LEU A 4 -53.21 15.47 34.04
CA LEU A 4 -52.74 14.09 34.34
C LEU A 4 -53.03 13.03 33.26
N THR A 5 -51.97 12.55 32.57
CA THR A 5 -51.63 11.13 32.20
C THR A 5 -50.31 11.11 31.40
N THR A 6 -49.11 10.93 31.99
CA THR A 6 -48.35 9.66 32.15
C THR A 6 -48.46 8.65 30.99
N SER A 7 -47.34 8.41 30.28
CA SER A 7 -46.97 7.04 29.87
C SER A 7 -45.46 6.91 29.66
N LEU A 8 -44.89 6.05 30.49
CA LEU A 8 -43.54 5.50 30.47
C LEU A 8 -43.35 4.64 29.21
N ALA A 9 -42.21 4.77 28.52
CA ALA A 9 -41.69 3.70 27.69
C ALA A 9 -40.24 3.42 28.11
N LEU A 10 -40.06 2.25 28.73
CA LEU A 10 -38.83 1.69 29.27
C LEU A 10 -37.73 1.62 28.20
N ALA A 11 -36.57 2.17 28.54
CA ALA A 11 -35.30 1.85 27.90
C ALA A 11 -34.82 0.47 28.40
N THR A 12 -34.89 -0.55 27.56
CA THR A 12 -34.25 -1.84 27.84
C THR A 12 -32.85 -1.86 27.22
N LEU A 13 -31.84 -1.62 28.06
CA LEU A 13 -30.44 -1.94 27.77
C LEU A 13 -30.29 -3.47 27.68
N VAL A 14 -29.98 -3.99 26.50
CA VAL A 14 -29.49 -5.37 26.36
C VAL A 14 -27.97 -5.32 26.48
N VAL A 15 -27.47 -5.56 27.69
CA VAL A 15 -26.05 -5.80 27.94
C VAL A 15 -25.74 -7.21 27.45
N SER A 16 -25.19 -7.31 26.23
CA SER A 16 -24.69 -8.57 25.69
C SER A 16 -23.37 -8.93 26.37
N THR A 17 -23.43 -9.84 27.34
CA THR A 17 -22.26 -10.46 27.95
C THR A 17 -21.83 -11.65 27.09
N SER A 18 -20.92 -11.42 26.14
CA SER A 18 -20.22 -12.52 25.48
C SER A 18 -19.17 -13.09 26.43
N ALA A 19 -19.44 -14.30 26.92
CA ALA A 19 -18.50 -15.10 27.69
C ALA A 19 -17.23 -15.38 26.87
N VAL A 20 -16.09 -14.86 27.35
CA VAL A 20 -14.76 -15.20 26.86
C VAL A 20 -14.42 -16.59 27.38
N SER A 21 -14.64 -17.61 26.54
CA SER A 21 -14.09 -18.95 26.78
C SER A 21 -12.58 -18.90 26.65
N MET A 22 -11.89 -18.94 27.79
CA MET A 22 -10.46 -19.19 27.87
C MET A 22 -10.18 -20.63 27.46
N LEU A 23 -9.76 -20.84 26.22
CA LEU A 23 -9.12 -22.08 25.79
C LEU A 23 -7.64 -22.02 26.23
N VAL A 24 -7.37 -22.58 27.40
CA VAL A 24 -6.02 -22.79 27.93
C VAL A 24 -5.34 -23.87 27.08
N CYS A 25 -4.33 -23.49 26.30
CA CYS A 25 -3.47 -24.42 25.58
C CYS A 25 -2.34 -24.89 26.52
N PRO A 26 -2.13 -26.20 26.75
CA PRO A 26 -1.00 -26.67 27.56
C PRO A 26 0.32 -26.44 26.82
N PRO A 27 1.43 -26.20 27.55
CA PRO A 27 2.75 -26.04 26.96
C PRO A 27 3.23 -27.41 26.43
N GLN A 28 3.32 -27.55 25.11
CA GLN A 28 4.03 -28.64 24.47
C GLN A 28 5.53 -28.44 24.67
N LEU A 29 6.08 -29.22 25.61
CA LEU A 29 7.50 -29.40 25.88
C LEU A 29 8.10 -30.28 24.77
N SER A 30 8.55 -29.69 23.67
CA SER A 30 9.39 -30.38 22.68
C SER A 30 10.86 -30.21 23.07
N ALA A 31 11.44 -31.25 23.67
CA ALA A 31 12.88 -31.41 23.80
C ALA A 31 13.43 -32.13 22.56
N ASP A 32 14.52 -31.57 22.01
CA ASP A 32 15.49 -32.12 21.07
C ASP A 32 15.03 -32.64 19.68
N GLU A 33 15.38 -31.87 18.63
CA GLU A 33 16.31 -32.41 17.63
C GLU A 33 17.16 -31.27 17.01
N PRO A 34 18.50 -31.35 17.08
CA PRO A 34 19.43 -30.32 16.60
C PRO A 34 19.82 -30.59 15.14
N ALA A 35 19.16 -29.93 14.18
CA ALA A 35 19.63 -29.91 12.80
C ALA A 35 19.06 -28.74 11.97
N ARG A 36 19.16 -27.51 12.49
CA ARG A 36 18.95 -26.29 11.68
C ARG A 36 20.27 -25.56 11.45
N THR A 37 21.24 -26.22 10.81
CA THR A 37 22.54 -25.57 10.51
C THR A 37 23.09 -25.81 9.09
N ALA A 38 22.43 -26.55 8.18
CA ALA A 38 23.08 -26.87 6.90
C ALA A 38 22.21 -26.82 5.63
N ALA A 39 21.03 -26.18 5.64
CA ALA A 39 20.19 -26.05 4.43
C ALA A 39 19.76 -24.63 4.07
N GLN A 40 20.32 -23.61 4.74
CA GLN A 40 20.11 -22.19 4.39
C GLN A 40 21.43 -21.60 3.89
N ALA A 41 21.99 -22.22 2.86
CA ALA A 41 23.06 -21.64 2.09
C ALA A 41 22.63 -21.62 0.62
N ALA A 42 22.67 -20.41 0.05
CA ALA A 42 22.47 -20.07 -1.36
C ALA A 42 21.02 -19.91 -1.86
N THR A 43 20.39 -18.81 -1.45
CA THR A 43 19.93 -17.80 -2.43
C THR A 43 20.19 -16.43 -1.81
N GLN A 44 21.33 -15.82 -2.11
CA GLN A 44 21.48 -14.40 -1.82
C GLN A 44 20.48 -13.65 -2.73
N PRO A 45 19.60 -12.79 -2.18
CA PRO A 45 18.78 -11.94 -3.03
C PRO A 45 19.75 -11.06 -3.82
N VAL A 46 19.59 -11.05 -5.15
CA VAL A 46 20.26 -10.09 -6.03
C VAL A 46 20.00 -8.72 -5.41
N ALA A 47 21.06 -8.03 -5.00
CA ALA A 47 20.94 -6.71 -4.42
C ALA A 47 20.20 -5.83 -5.43
N GLU A 48 18.95 -5.48 -5.12
CA GLU A 48 18.21 -4.42 -5.80
C GLU A 48 19.18 -3.23 -5.94
N PRO A 49 19.40 -2.71 -7.16
CA PRO A 49 20.33 -1.60 -7.33
C PRO A 49 19.87 -0.48 -6.41
N GLN A 50 20.74 0.00 -5.52
CA GLN A 50 20.42 0.94 -4.43
C GLN A 50 19.58 2.17 -4.86
N THR A 51 19.62 2.49 -6.15
CA THR A 51 18.80 3.50 -6.81
C THR A 51 17.29 3.20 -6.78
N MET A 52 16.83 1.96 -6.95
CA MET A 52 15.40 1.59 -6.88
C MET A 52 14.80 1.87 -5.50
N SER A 53 15.52 1.44 -4.46
CA SER A 53 15.14 1.66 -3.06
C SER A 53 14.98 3.16 -2.76
N PHE A 54 15.88 4.00 -3.29
CA PHE A 54 15.79 5.44 -3.14
C PHE A 54 14.55 6.04 -3.83
N TRP A 55 14.28 5.70 -5.09
CA TRP A 55 13.13 6.25 -5.83
C TRP A 55 11.80 5.85 -5.20
N MET A 56 11.67 4.58 -4.77
CA MET A 56 10.46 4.12 -4.10
C MET A 56 10.29 4.77 -2.72
N GLY A 57 11.38 5.00 -1.98
CA GLY A 57 11.35 5.80 -0.76
C GLY A 57 10.76 7.19 -1.01
N LYS A 58 11.22 7.88 -2.05
CA LYS A 58 10.69 9.21 -2.41
C LYS A 58 9.22 9.19 -2.85
N LYS A 59 8.79 8.17 -3.60
CA LYS A 59 7.37 8.03 -3.94
C LYS A 59 6.50 7.79 -2.70
N LEU A 60 6.99 7.00 -1.74
CA LEU A 60 6.30 6.77 -0.48
C LEU A 60 6.18 8.06 0.33
N ASP A 61 7.27 8.83 0.48
CA ASP A 61 7.30 10.12 1.19
C ASP A 61 6.21 11.06 0.66
N HIS A 62 6.13 11.25 -0.65
CA HIS A 62 5.13 12.14 -1.26
C HIS A 62 3.70 11.58 -1.19
N SER A 63 3.52 10.26 -1.28
CA SER A 63 2.18 9.66 -1.14
C SER A 63 1.64 9.83 0.29
N GLN A 64 2.50 9.68 1.31
CA GLN A 64 2.14 9.97 2.70
C GLN A 64 1.87 11.47 2.91
N GLY A 65 2.66 12.33 2.26
CA GLY A 65 2.43 13.77 2.25
C GLY A 65 1.06 14.16 1.70
N ILE A 66 0.63 13.54 0.60
CA ILE A 66 -0.72 13.74 0.05
C ILE A 66 -1.80 13.32 1.05
N LEU A 67 -1.64 12.18 1.72
CA LEU A 67 -2.61 11.74 2.73
C LEU A 67 -2.72 12.73 3.90
N ARG A 68 -1.59 13.25 4.38
CA ARG A 68 -1.58 14.30 5.41
C ARG A 68 -2.32 15.54 4.93
N ALA A 69 -1.96 16.04 3.76
CA ALA A 69 -2.54 17.25 3.20
C ALA A 69 -4.04 17.09 2.91
N LEU A 70 -4.50 15.90 2.49
CA LEU A 70 -5.92 15.55 2.39
C LEU A 70 -6.65 15.66 3.74
N ALA A 71 -6.04 15.19 4.82
CA ALA A 71 -6.64 15.27 6.16
C ALA A 71 -6.76 16.70 6.69
N GLU A 72 -5.92 17.60 6.17
CA GLU A 72 -5.85 19.01 6.55
C GLU A 72 -6.54 19.94 5.53
N SER A 73 -7.08 19.39 4.43
CA SER A 73 -7.58 20.12 3.27
C SER A 73 -6.57 21.13 2.67
N ASP A 74 -5.26 20.80 2.75
CA ASP A 74 -4.19 21.62 2.19
C ASP A 74 -3.99 21.31 0.70
N PHE A 75 -4.75 21.99 -0.14
CA PHE A 75 -4.71 21.81 -1.60
C PHE A 75 -3.37 22.18 -2.22
N GLU A 76 -2.64 23.14 -1.65
CA GLU A 76 -1.32 23.53 -2.15
C GLU A 76 -0.31 22.40 -1.93
N ALA A 77 -0.28 21.82 -0.71
CA ALA A 77 0.58 20.70 -0.38
C ALA A 77 0.23 19.43 -1.15
N ILE A 78 -1.08 19.15 -1.37
CA ILE A 78 -1.52 18.06 -2.25
C ILE A 78 -0.92 18.26 -3.65
N ALA A 79 -1.11 19.43 -4.24
CA ALA A 79 -0.66 19.72 -5.59
C ALA A 79 0.86 19.61 -5.69
N GLU A 80 1.60 20.08 -4.68
CA GLU A 80 3.05 20.02 -4.65
C GLU A 80 3.56 18.57 -4.59
N HIS A 81 3.06 17.77 -3.65
CA HIS A 81 3.44 16.36 -3.57
C HIS A 81 3.08 15.59 -4.85
N ALA A 82 1.91 15.86 -5.44
CA ALA A 82 1.51 15.26 -6.71
C ALA A 82 2.45 15.65 -7.87
N ARG A 83 2.89 16.91 -7.95
CA ARG A 83 3.89 17.35 -8.94
C ARG A 83 5.24 16.66 -8.75
N GLN A 84 5.67 16.46 -7.50
CA GLN A 84 6.90 15.72 -7.23
C GLN A 84 6.80 14.25 -7.68
N LEU A 85 5.66 13.59 -7.42
CA LEU A 85 5.39 12.24 -7.95
C LEU A 85 5.47 12.18 -9.48
N GLN A 86 4.94 13.19 -10.19
CA GLN A 86 5.06 13.29 -11.65
C GLN A 86 6.51 13.41 -12.10
N ARG A 87 7.33 14.22 -11.41
CA ARG A 87 8.78 14.37 -11.73
C ARG A 87 9.52 13.06 -11.53
N LEU A 88 9.32 12.39 -10.40
CA LEU A 88 9.92 11.09 -10.09
C LEU A 88 9.54 10.05 -11.16
N ASN A 89 8.27 10.00 -11.55
CA ASN A 89 7.79 9.09 -12.58
C ASN A 89 8.42 9.32 -13.95
N LYS A 90 8.67 10.57 -14.34
CA LYS A 90 9.37 10.90 -15.60
C LYS A 90 10.82 10.41 -15.60
N VAL A 91 11.55 10.64 -14.51
CA VAL A 91 12.94 10.18 -14.36
C VAL A 91 13.02 8.66 -14.41
N GLU A 92 12.14 7.99 -13.68
CA GLU A 92 12.05 6.53 -13.68
C GLU A 92 11.70 5.95 -15.05
N GLY A 93 10.75 6.54 -15.76
CA GLY A 93 10.36 6.11 -17.11
C GLY A 93 11.50 6.19 -18.12
N PHE A 94 12.41 7.16 -17.97
CA PHE A 94 13.63 7.23 -18.79
C PHE A 94 14.56 6.04 -18.51
N VAL A 95 14.73 5.67 -17.24
CA VAL A 95 15.63 4.58 -16.82
C VAL A 95 15.05 3.20 -17.19
N ARG A 96 13.73 3.03 -17.18
CA ARG A 96 13.05 1.72 -17.24
C ARG A 96 12.27 1.44 -18.52
N ARG A 97 12.42 2.27 -19.56
CA ARG A 97 11.70 2.17 -20.84
C ARG A 97 11.76 0.80 -21.55
N ARG A 98 12.71 -0.08 -21.20
CA ARG A 98 12.88 -1.39 -21.85
C ARG A 98 11.89 -2.48 -21.41
N ASN A 99 11.08 -2.23 -20.38
CA ASN A 99 10.08 -3.19 -19.91
C ASN A 99 8.65 -2.70 -20.29
N PRO A 100 7.95 -3.39 -21.22
CA PRO A 100 6.65 -2.94 -21.73
C PRO A 100 5.56 -2.98 -20.66
N ASP A 101 5.51 -4.02 -19.82
CA ASP A 101 4.52 -4.15 -18.74
C ASP A 101 4.74 -3.07 -17.67
N TYR A 102 6.00 -2.72 -17.42
CA TYR A 102 6.36 -1.60 -16.56
C TYR A 102 5.88 -0.25 -17.11
N THR A 103 5.93 -0.08 -18.43
CA THR A 103 5.59 1.18 -19.09
C THR A 103 4.11 1.52 -18.91
N ALA A 104 3.22 0.54 -18.98
CA ALA A 104 1.79 0.74 -18.74
C ALA A 104 1.50 1.24 -17.32
N HIS A 105 2.15 0.63 -16.30
CA HIS A 105 2.03 1.07 -14.91
C HIS A 105 2.52 2.49 -14.70
N LEU A 106 3.66 2.86 -15.31
CA LEU A 106 4.18 4.23 -15.24
C LEU A 106 3.26 5.26 -15.90
N GLN A 107 2.61 4.91 -17.02
CA GLN A 107 1.66 5.80 -17.69
C GLN A 107 0.41 6.01 -16.84
N TYR A 108 -0.11 4.94 -16.22
CA TYR A 108 -1.26 5.02 -15.33
C TYR A 108 -0.94 5.89 -14.09
N PHE A 109 0.21 5.65 -13.46
CA PHE A 109 0.70 6.46 -12.35
C PHE A 109 0.85 7.95 -12.73
N ALA A 110 1.39 8.24 -13.92
CA ALA A 110 1.52 9.60 -14.43
C ALA A 110 0.16 10.30 -14.58
N ARG A 111 -0.84 9.60 -15.13
CA ARG A 111 -2.19 10.14 -15.32
C ARG A 111 -2.83 10.48 -13.98
N ILE A 112 -2.78 9.58 -13.00
CA ILE A 112 -3.38 9.80 -11.68
C ILE A 112 -2.66 10.93 -10.93
N SER A 113 -1.33 10.98 -10.99
CA SER A 113 -0.56 12.06 -10.34
C SER A 113 -0.87 13.42 -10.96
N LYS A 114 -1.22 13.46 -12.25
CA LYS A 114 -1.71 14.68 -12.91
C LYS A 114 -3.13 15.02 -12.46
N GLU A 115 -4.02 14.04 -12.39
CA GLU A 115 -5.39 14.23 -11.90
C GLU A 115 -5.41 14.81 -10.49
N LEU A 116 -4.56 14.29 -9.58
CA LEU A 116 -4.39 14.84 -8.23
C LEU A 116 -4.05 16.33 -8.25
N THR A 117 -3.11 16.74 -9.10
CA THR A 117 -2.76 18.16 -9.24
C THR A 117 -3.95 18.97 -9.76
N GLN A 118 -4.65 18.48 -10.77
CA GLN A 118 -5.79 19.19 -11.37
C GLN A 118 -6.97 19.34 -10.41
N GLN A 119 -7.29 18.30 -9.63
CA GLN A 119 -8.36 18.34 -8.64
C GLN A 119 -8.00 19.23 -7.44
N ALA A 120 -6.74 19.21 -7.01
CA ALA A 120 -6.26 20.09 -5.96
C ALA A 120 -6.26 21.57 -6.39
N GLU A 121 -5.84 21.87 -7.62
CA GLU A 121 -5.89 23.24 -8.19
C GLU A 121 -7.33 23.78 -8.34
N GLN A 122 -8.32 22.89 -8.36
CA GLN A 122 -9.76 23.23 -8.37
C GLN A 122 -10.37 23.25 -6.96
N GLU A 123 -9.57 23.02 -5.90
CA GLU A 123 -10.02 22.87 -4.52
C GLU A 123 -11.12 21.80 -4.35
N ASN A 124 -11.10 20.78 -5.21
CA ASN A 124 -12.09 19.70 -5.22
C ASN A 124 -11.61 18.56 -4.30
N ILE A 125 -12.07 18.55 -3.05
CA ILE A 125 -11.64 17.58 -2.04
C ILE A 125 -12.12 16.16 -2.36
N GLU A 126 -13.34 16.00 -2.87
CA GLU A 126 -13.87 14.70 -3.28
C GLU A 126 -13.08 14.14 -4.48
N GLY A 127 -12.82 14.98 -5.47
CA GLY A 127 -12.02 14.65 -6.65
C GLY A 127 -10.59 14.24 -6.27
N THR A 128 -9.97 15.01 -5.37
CA THR A 128 -8.62 14.71 -4.87
C THR A 128 -8.61 13.39 -4.09
N THR A 129 -9.59 13.17 -3.21
CA THR A 129 -9.72 11.94 -2.42
C THR A 129 -9.87 10.72 -3.33
N LEU A 130 -10.69 10.81 -4.38
CA LEU A 130 -10.86 9.75 -5.35
C LEU A 130 -9.55 9.47 -6.11
N ALA A 131 -8.87 10.53 -6.58
CA ALA A 131 -7.60 10.38 -7.29
C ALA A 131 -6.50 9.79 -6.39
N PHE A 132 -6.47 10.11 -5.09
CA PHE A 132 -5.53 9.51 -4.14
C PHE A 132 -5.79 8.01 -3.89
N ASN A 133 -7.06 7.61 -3.83
CA ASN A 133 -7.40 6.18 -3.79
C ASN A 133 -6.92 5.45 -5.05
N GLN A 134 -7.09 6.05 -6.23
CA GLN A 134 -6.57 5.50 -7.48
C GLN A 134 -5.03 5.42 -7.49
N LEU A 135 -4.34 6.40 -6.90
CA LEU A 135 -2.88 6.38 -6.73
C LEU A 135 -2.46 5.17 -5.89
N THR A 136 -3.16 4.91 -4.79
CA THR A 136 -2.91 3.75 -3.92
C THR A 136 -3.09 2.44 -4.68
N VAL A 137 -4.15 2.31 -5.48
CA VAL A 137 -4.38 1.14 -6.34
C VAL A 137 -3.24 0.97 -7.35
N SER A 138 -2.80 2.07 -7.98
CA SER A 138 -1.68 2.07 -8.93
C SER A 138 -0.39 1.53 -8.30
N CYS A 139 -0.05 1.97 -7.07
CA CYS A 139 1.12 1.46 -6.34
C CYS A 139 1.03 -0.05 -6.15
N VAL A 140 -0.09 -0.54 -5.60
CA VAL A 140 -0.28 -1.96 -5.32
C VAL A 140 -0.21 -2.80 -6.59
N ARG A 141 -0.85 -2.35 -7.69
CA ARG A 141 -0.86 -3.08 -8.98
C ARG A 141 0.53 -3.18 -9.60
N CYS A 142 1.29 -2.09 -9.63
CA CYS A 142 2.66 -2.12 -10.13
C CYS A 142 3.51 -3.12 -9.34
N HIS A 143 3.46 -3.07 -8.01
CA HIS A 143 4.22 -3.99 -7.16
C HIS A 143 3.74 -5.46 -7.25
N GLN A 144 2.46 -5.70 -7.50
CA GLN A 144 1.96 -7.05 -7.77
C GLN A 144 2.58 -7.62 -9.05
N THR A 145 2.58 -6.86 -10.14
CA THR A 145 3.19 -7.27 -11.41
C THR A 145 4.69 -7.53 -11.26
N LEU A 146 5.43 -6.64 -10.59
CA LEU A 146 6.88 -6.81 -10.39
C LEU A 146 7.21 -8.11 -9.63
N ARG A 147 6.51 -8.39 -8.53
CA ARG A 147 6.70 -9.64 -7.78
C ARG A 147 6.46 -10.90 -8.63
N GLN A 148 5.47 -10.85 -9.52
CA GLN A 148 5.17 -11.98 -10.40
C GLN A 148 6.27 -12.20 -11.45
N HIS A 149 6.85 -11.13 -12.00
CA HIS A 149 7.98 -11.24 -12.93
C HIS A 149 9.24 -11.80 -12.25
N ASP A 150 9.54 -11.40 -11.01
CA ASP A 150 10.70 -11.89 -10.26
C ASP A 150 10.61 -13.40 -9.94
N GLN A 151 9.39 -13.94 -9.88
CA GLN A 151 9.13 -15.36 -9.60
C GLN A 151 9.15 -16.25 -10.85
N GLN A 152 9.21 -15.66 -12.05
CA GLN A 152 9.20 -16.44 -13.28
C GLN A 152 10.58 -17.06 -13.51
N PRO A 153 10.69 -18.39 -13.69
CA PRO A 153 11.99 -19.03 -13.87
C PRO A 153 12.67 -18.47 -15.12
N ASP A 154 13.91 -18.01 -14.96
CA ASP A 154 14.75 -17.56 -16.06
C ASP A 154 15.11 -18.78 -16.94
N LEU A 155 14.30 -19.01 -17.97
CA LEU A 155 14.49 -20.10 -18.93
C LEU A 155 15.74 -19.93 -19.82
N SER A 156 16.41 -18.77 -19.75
CA SER A 156 17.69 -18.55 -20.43
C SER A 156 18.89 -19.02 -19.60
N LYS A 157 18.68 -19.30 -18.32
CA LYS A 157 19.71 -19.85 -17.43
C LYS A 157 19.68 -21.38 -17.53
N PRO A 158 20.83 -22.05 -17.78
CA PRO A 158 20.86 -23.50 -17.83
C PRO A 158 20.37 -24.05 -16.49
N ALA A 159 19.47 -25.04 -16.55
CA ALA A 159 18.98 -25.72 -15.36
C ALA A 159 20.17 -26.26 -14.57
N ALA A 160 20.24 -25.91 -13.28
CA ALA A 160 21.30 -26.41 -12.41
C ALA A 160 21.24 -27.95 -12.42
N ALA A 161 22.29 -28.58 -12.94
CA ALA A 161 22.43 -30.02 -12.94
C ALA A 161 22.41 -30.50 -11.48
N LYS A 162 21.46 -31.38 -11.17
CA LYS A 162 21.29 -31.97 -9.85
C LYS A 162 22.10 -33.26 -9.74
#